data_AF-A0A1W9RET5-F1
#
_entry.id   AF-A0A1W9RET5-F1
#
_cell.length_a   1.000
_cell.length_b   1.000
_cell.length_c   1.000
_cell.angle_alpha   90.00
_cell.angle_beta   90.00
_cell.angle_gamma   90.00
#
_symmetry.space_group_name_H-M   'P 1'
#
loop_
_entity.id
_entity.type
_entity.pdbx_description
1 polymer ?
#
loop_
_entity_poly.entity_id
_entity_poly.type
_entity_poly.pdbx_seq_one_letter_code
_entity_poly.pdbx_strand_id
1 'polypeptide(L)'
;RLKFLRLNNFRFSATLRLQGRKKDSGKKESAIEEQQQFFDPVTGEPVSEQEYYDRLYQPGGDRFDVNDRFSGLDISWRMSLALSFSLNNYNPENPVKNYYLDINGMEVQLTKNWKINYSAHYDLRTKQVVNHSFTFYRNLHCWEARLTWRPSGIGGNSYYLRINVKAPQLRDLKYEQRGGRSSVLRF
;
A
#
# COMPACT_ATOMS: atom_id res chain seq x y z
N ARG A 1 17.68 -9.35 -51.09
CA ARG A 1 17.46 -9.37 -49.62
C ARG A 1 16.42 -8.32 -49.27
N LEU A 2 15.18 -8.72 -49.02
CA LEU A 2 14.06 -7.80 -48.78
C LEU A 2 14.01 -7.38 -47.30
N LYS A 3 14.40 -6.14 -47.00
CA LYS A 3 14.21 -5.51 -45.68
C LYS A 3 12.78 -4.94 -45.60
N PHE A 4 11.77 -5.80 -45.42
CA PHE A 4 10.36 -5.36 -45.48
C PHE A 4 9.71 -4.95 -44.16
N LEU A 5 10.44 -4.89 -43.04
CA LEU A 5 9.86 -4.40 -41.79
C LEU A 5 10.84 -3.43 -41.11
N ARG A 6 10.54 -2.14 -41.22
CA ARG A 6 11.20 -1.09 -40.44
C ARG A 6 10.28 -0.67 -39.31
N LEU A 7 10.65 -1.02 -38.09
CA LEU A 7 9.91 -0.62 -36.89
C LEU A 7 10.24 0.86 -36.59
N ASN A 8 9.42 1.75 -37.13
CA ASN A 8 9.58 3.20 -36.95
C ASN A 8 8.95 3.69 -35.64
N ASN A 9 7.92 3.00 -35.14
CA ASN A 9 7.25 3.34 -33.89
C ASN A 9 6.85 2.05 -33.17
N PHE A 10 7.12 1.98 -31.87
CA PHE A 10 6.65 0.91 -31.01
C PHE A 10 6.23 1.49 -29.68
N ARG A 11 5.04 1.13 -29.22
CA ARG A 11 4.55 1.51 -27.90
C ARG A 11 4.08 0.26 -27.20
N PHE A 12 4.52 0.11 -25.96
CA PHE A 12 4.11 -0.96 -25.08
C PHE A 12 3.72 -0.36 -23.74
N SER A 13 2.60 -0.81 -23.20
CA SER A 13 2.12 -0.39 -21.89
C SER A 13 1.58 -1.60 -21.15
N ALA A 14 2.02 -1.82 -19.92
CA ALA A 14 1.51 -2.85 -19.04
C ALA A 14 1.07 -2.20 -17.73
N THR A 15 -0.07 -2.62 -17.18
CA THR A 15 -0.54 -2.15 -15.86
C THR A 15 -0.90 -3.36 -15.01
N LEU A 16 -0.28 -3.45 -13.84
CA LEU A 16 -0.53 -4.49 -12.84
C LEU A 16 -1.21 -3.85 -11.65
N ARG A 17 -2.33 -4.42 -11.20
CA ARG A 17 -3.05 -3.98 -10.00
C ARG A 17 -3.07 -5.12 -9.01
N LEU A 18 -2.57 -4.86 -7.82
CA LEU A 18 -2.46 -5.82 -6.73
C LEU A 18 -3.26 -5.29 -5.55
N GLN A 19 -3.97 -6.17 -4.85
CA GLN A 19 -4.75 -5.82 -3.67
C GLN A 19 -4.68 -6.97 -2.65
N GLY A 20 -4.37 -6.63 -1.40
CA GLY A 20 -4.53 -7.49 -0.24
C GLY A 20 -5.79 -7.06 0.52
N ARG A 21 -6.71 -8.00 0.76
CA ARG A 21 -7.92 -7.75 1.54
C ARG A 21 -7.73 -8.22 2.99
N LYS A 22 -8.38 -7.50 3.88
CA LYS A 22 -8.52 -7.84 5.29
C LYS A 22 -9.33 -9.14 5.41
N LYS A 23 -8.87 -10.14 6.16
CA LYS A 23 -9.65 -11.37 6.44
C LYS A 23 -10.69 -11.01 7.50
N ASP A 24 -11.94 -10.87 7.08
CA ASP A 24 -13.03 -10.52 7.98
C ASP A 24 -13.28 -11.70 8.93
N SER A 25 -12.70 -11.65 10.14
CA SER A 25 -13.09 -12.55 11.23
C SER A 25 -14.46 -12.10 11.71
N GLY A 26 -15.50 -12.51 10.97
CA GLY A 26 -16.88 -12.26 11.35
C GLY A 26 -17.10 -12.72 12.79
N LYS A 27 -17.48 -11.78 13.66
CA LYS A 27 -18.10 -12.13 14.93
C LYS A 27 -19.40 -12.88 14.59
N LYS A 28 -19.38 -14.20 14.68
CA LYS A 28 -20.61 -15.00 14.71
C LYS A 28 -21.27 -14.72 16.05
N GLU A 29 -22.43 -14.06 16.03
CA GLU A 29 -23.38 -14.14 17.13
C GLU A 29 -23.74 -15.62 17.31
N SER A 30 -23.35 -16.17 18.46
CA SER A 30 -23.60 -17.56 18.83
C SER A 30 -25.08 -17.74 19.14
N ALA A 31 -25.80 -18.42 18.25
CA ALA A 31 -27.03 -19.13 18.61
C ALA A 31 -26.67 -20.28 19.57
N ILE A 32 -27.49 -20.48 20.59
CA ILE A 32 -27.29 -21.50 21.62
C ILE A 32 -27.62 -22.88 21.00
N GLU A 33 -26.63 -23.77 20.93
CA GLU A 33 -26.76 -25.16 20.48
C GLU A 33 -26.29 -26.12 21.60
N GLU A 34 -27.04 -27.22 21.78
CA GLU A 34 -26.92 -28.20 22.87
C GLU A 34 -25.56 -28.93 22.88
N GLN A 35 -24.95 -29.01 24.07
CA GLN A 35 -23.53 -29.37 24.25
C GLN A 35 -23.30 -30.89 24.32
N GLN A 36 -22.67 -31.47 23.30
CA GLN A 36 -21.90 -32.72 23.45
C GLN A 36 -20.50 -32.36 24.02
N GLN A 37 -20.10 -32.97 25.13
CA GLN A 37 -18.84 -32.66 25.81
C GLN A 37 -17.70 -33.56 25.29
N PHE A 38 -16.62 -32.95 24.80
CA PHE A 38 -15.40 -33.63 24.35
C PHE A 38 -14.33 -33.55 25.44
N PHE A 39 -13.48 -34.56 25.60
CA PHE A 39 -12.45 -34.60 26.65
C PHE A 39 -11.05 -34.78 26.05
N ASP A 40 -10.05 -34.12 26.64
CA ASP A 40 -8.66 -34.23 26.22
C ASP A 40 -8.06 -35.58 26.66
N PRO A 41 -7.43 -36.37 25.75
CA PRO A 41 -6.95 -37.71 26.06
C PRO A 41 -5.69 -37.74 26.95
N VAL A 42 -4.99 -36.62 27.14
CA VAL A 42 -3.77 -36.50 27.94
C VAL A 42 -4.06 -35.87 29.31
N THR A 43 -4.91 -34.85 29.34
CA THR A 43 -5.20 -34.07 30.56
C THR A 43 -6.55 -34.42 31.19
N GLY A 44 -7.47 -35.07 30.46
CA GLY A 44 -8.79 -35.47 30.96
C GLY A 44 -9.76 -34.30 31.19
N GLU A 45 -9.39 -33.09 30.80
CA GLU A 45 -10.23 -31.90 30.96
C GLU A 45 -11.28 -31.81 29.84
N PRO A 46 -12.47 -31.28 30.12
CA PRO A 46 -13.48 -31.03 29.08
C PRO A 46 -12.97 -29.93 28.14
N VAL A 47 -12.89 -30.26 26.86
CA VAL A 47 -12.45 -29.39 25.77
C VAL A 47 -13.59 -29.18 24.78
N SER A 48 -13.56 -28.06 24.06
CA SER A 48 -14.54 -27.83 22.99
C SER A 48 -14.29 -28.74 21.79
N GLU A 49 -15.31 -29.03 20.98
CA GLU A 49 -15.20 -29.89 19.79
C GLU A 49 -14.10 -29.42 18.83
N GLN A 50 -14.04 -28.11 18.55
CA GLN A 50 -13.00 -27.52 17.71
C GLN A 50 -11.59 -27.78 18.27
N GLU A 51 -11.42 -27.60 19.59
CA GLU A 51 -10.13 -27.71 20.25
C GLU A 51 -9.64 -29.16 20.33
N TYR A 52 -10.57 -30.12 20.42
CA TYR A 52 -10.29 -31.54 20.33
C TYR A 52 -9.71 -31.93 18.95
N TYR A 53 -10.30 -31.43 17.86
CA TYR A 53 -9.80 -31.70 16.50
C TYR A 53 -8.52 -30.93 16.16
N ASP A 54 -8.35 -29.70 16.67
CA ASP A 54 -7.14 -28.90 16.46
C ASP A 54 -5.89 -29.55 17.09
N ARG A 55 -6.03 -30.16 18.28
CA ARG A 55 -4.93 -30.86 18.96
C ARG A 55 -4.55 -32.18 18.28
N LEU A 56 -5.52 -32.88 17.67
CA LEU A 56 -5.29 -34.16 16.97
C LEU A 56 -4.48 -34.03 15.68
N TYR A 57 -4.41 -32.84 15.08
CA TYR A 57 -3.79 -32.60 13.76
C TYR A 57 -2.46 -31.83 13.78
N GLN A 58 -1.86 -31.56 14.95
CA GLN A 58 -0.54 -30.91 15.03
C GLN A 58 0.60 -31.87 15.42
N PRO A 59 1.24 -32.58 14.47
CA PRO A 59 2.59 -33.06 14.67
C PRO A 59 3.58 -31.92 14.36
N GLY A 60 4.10 -31.27 15.41
CA GLY A 60 5.34 -30.48 15.36
C GLY A 60 5.40 -29.36 14.31
N GLY A 61 4.84 -28.19 14.62
CA GLY A 61 4.93 -27.01 13.76
C GLY A 61 6.36 -26.46 13.61
N ASP A 62 6.78 -26.29 12.36
CA ASP A 62 8.07 -25.73 11.95
C ASP A 62 8.21 -24.27 12.41
N ARG A 63 9.17 -24.02 13.31
CA ARG A 63 9.47 -22.71 13.93
C ARG A 63 10.06 -21.67 12.96
N PHE A 64 10.06 -21.96 11.66
CA PHE A 64 10.60 -21.12 10.59
C PHE A 64 9.57 -20.76 9.52
N ASP A 65 8.28 -20.97 9.77
CA ASP A 65 7.25 -20.46 8.87
C ASP A 65 7.19 -18.91 8.93
N VAL A 66 7.81 -18.27 7.93
CA VAL A 66 7.86 -16.82 7.74
C VAL A 66 6.46 -16.24 7.55
N ASN A 67 5.48 -17.09 7.19
CA ASN A 67 4.11 -16.68 6.96
C ASN A 67 3.41 -16.25 8.26
N ASP A 68 3.78 -16.80 9.42
CA ASP A 68 3.10 -16.51 10.68
C ASP A 68 3.46 -15.17 11.35
N ARG A 69 4.63 -14.61 11.03
CA ARG A 69 5.03 -13.28 11.55
C ARG A 69 4.30 -12.12 10.87
N PHE A 70 3.75 -12.35 9.67
CA PHE A 70 2.97 -11.37 8.93
C PHE A 70 1.48 -11.76 8.82
N SER A 71 1.10 -13.01 9.13
CA SER A 71 -0.31 -13.48 9.13
C SER A 71 -1.17 -12.81 10.20
N GLY A 72 -0.57 -12.35 11.31
CA GLY A 72 -1.26 -11.58 12.36
C GLY A 72 -1.51 -10.10 12.02
N LEU A 73 -0.89 -9.58 10.96
CA LEU A 73 -1.04 -8.19 10.53
C LEU A 73 -2.06 -8.11 9.38
N ASP A 74 -3.32 -8.10 9.77
CA ASP A 74 -4.51 -8.01 8.90
C ASP A 74 -4.66 -6.61 8.26
N ILE A 75 -3.66 -6.23 7.45
CA ILE A 75 -3.48 -4.92 6.83
C ILE A 75 -3.96 -5.00 5.38
N SER A 76 -5.03 -4.27 5.06
CA SER A 76 -5.43 -4.11 3.66
C SER A 76 -4.44 -3.21 2.92
N TRP A 77 -4.04 -3.63 1.73
CA TRP A 77 -3.14 -2.87 0.88
C TRP A 77 -3.58 -2.94 -0.57
N ARG A 78 -3.24 -1.92 -1.36
CA ARG A 78 -3.40 -1.91 -2.81
C ARG A 78 -2.18 -1.29 -3.46
N MET A 79 -1.80 -1.76 -4.63
CA MET A 79 -0.69 -1.21 -5.40
C MET A 79 -1.02 -1.28 -6.88
N SER A 80 -0.74 -0.21 -7.62
CA SER A 80 -0.81 -0.22 -9.08
C SER A 80 0.58 0.07 -9.64
N LEU A 81 1.08 -0.81 -10.49
CA LEU A 81 2.33 -0.63 -11.24
C LEU A 81 1.96 -0.42 -12.70
N ALA A 82 2.48 0.62 -13.34
CA ALA A 82 2.32 0.85 -14.77
C ALA A 82 3.69 0.98 -15.43
N LEU A 83 3.98 0.11 -16.38
CA LEU A 83 5.18 0.12 -17.19
C LEU A 83 4.82 0.69 -18.56
N SER A 84 5.55 1.69 -19.02
CA SER A 84 5.39 2.25 -20.36
C SER A 84 6.72 2.27 -21.10
N PHE A 85 6.69 1.85 -22.35
CA PHE A 85 7.82 1.88 -23.26
C PHE A 85 7.38 2.49 -24.59
N SER A 86 8.18 3.42 -25.09
CA SER A 86 7.98 4.01 -26.40
C SER A 86 9.31 4.11 -27.15
N LEU A 87 9.27 3.72 -28.42
CA LEU A 87 10.36 3.82 -29.38
C LEU A 87 9.86 4.63 -30.56
N ASN A 88 10.56 5.71 -30.88
CA ASN A 88 10.38 6.46 -32.10
C ASN A 88 11.69 6.45 -32.87
N ASN A 89 11.68 5.83 -34.04
CA ASN A 89 12.83 5.61 -34.92
C ASN A 89 12.56 6.18 -36.33
N TYR A 90 11.89 7.34 -36.36
CA TYR A 90 11.63 8.08 -37.61
C TYR A 90 12.93 8.60 -38.24
N ASN A 91 13.83 9.18 -37.42
CA ASN A 91 15.19 9.52 -37.82
C ASN A 91 16.16 8.42 -37.31
N PRO A 92 16.75 7.60 -38.20
CA PRO A 92 17.69 6.54 -37.81
C PRO A 92 18.95 7.03 -37.10
N GLU A 93 19.35 8.28 -37.33
CA GLU A 93 20.52 8.88 -36.68
C GLU A 93 20.24 9.24 -35.21
N ASN A 94 18.97 9.46 -34.85
CA ASN A 94 18.56 9.87 -33.51
C ASN A 94 17.27 9.16 -33.06
N PRO A 95 17.34 7.85 -32.73
CA PRO A 95 16.21 7.11 -32.20
C PRO A 95 15.86 7.59 -30.77
N VAL A 96 14.61 7.98 -30.54
CA VAL A 96 14.11 8.36 -29.22
C VAL A 96 13.50 7.13 -28.54
N LYS A 97 14.04 6.77 -27.38
CA LYS A 97 13.56 5.64 -26.56
C LYS A 97 13.23 6.14 -25.16
N ASN A 98 12.01 5.90 -24.70
CA ASN A 98 11.57 6.25 -23.36
C ASN A 98 11.03 5.01 -22.66
N TYR A 99 11.45 4.80 -21.42
CA TYR A 99 11.08 3.66 -20.58
C TYR A 99 10.71 4.22 -19.21
N TYR A 100 9.45 4.13 -18.81
CA TYR A 100 8.99 4.62 -17.51
C TYR A 100 8.31 3.52 -16.72
N LEU A 101 8.54 3.54 -15.41
CA LEU A 101 7.84 2.74 -14.43
C LEU A 101 7.15 3.67 -13.44
N ASP A 102 5.83 3.55 -13.38
CA ASP A 102 4.96 4.29 -12.51
C ASP A 102 4.42 3.39 -11.40
N ILE A 103 4.74 3.74 -10.16
CA ILE A 103 4.11 3.17 -8.97
C ILE A 103 3.00 4.14 -8.58
N ASN A 104 1.77 3.75 -8.84
CA ASN A 104 0.59 4.56 -8.59
C ASN A 104 -0.14 4.09 -7.33
N GLY A 105 -0.17 4.97 -6.32
CA GLY A 105 -1.11 4.89 -5.20
C GLY A 105 -1.00 3.60 -4.39
N MET A 106 0.24 3.17 -4.08
CA MET A 106 0.45 2.09 -3.11
C MET A 106 -0.11 2.54 -1.77
N GLU A 107 -1.26 2.02 -1.40
CA GLU A 107 -1.98 2.41 -0.21
C GLU A 107 -1.99 1.25 0.77
N VAL A 108 -1.57 1.53 2.00
CA VAL A 108 -1.48 0.56 3.10
C VAL A 108 -2.26 1.12 4.28
N GLN A 109 -3.26 0.36 4.74
CA GLN A 109 -4.03 0.70 5.94
C GLN A 109 -3.40 0.06 7.18
N LEU A 110 -2.32 0.66 7.68
CA LEU A 110 -1.55 0.12 8.80
C LEU A 110 -2.43 -0.12 10.05
N THR A 111 -3.38 0.77 10.33
CA THR A 111 -4.41 0.59 11.36
C THR A 111 -5.70 1.27 10.92
N LYS A 112 -6.81 1.11 11.68
CA LYS A 112 -8.09 1.82 11.41
C LYS A 112 -7.94 3.34 11.24
N ASN A 113 -6.91 3.91 11.85
CA ASN A 113 -6.69 5.35 11.92
C ASN A 113 -5.45 5.84 11.17
N TRP A 114 -4.65 4.92 10.60
CA TRP A 114 -3.44 5.25 9.87
C TRP A 114 -3.53 4.71 8.45
N LYS A 115 -3.35 5.61 7.49
CA LYS A 115 -3.28 5.26 6.07
C LYS A 115 -2.05 5.90 5.46
N ILE A 116 -1.25 5.09 4.79
CA ILE A 116 -0.05 5.53 4.09
C ILE A 116 -0.30 5.33 2.60
N ASN A 117 0.02 6.34 1.81
CA ASN A 117 -0.05 6.29 0.36
C ASN A 117 1.32 6.66 -0.22
N TYR A 118 1.81 5.86 -1.15
CA TYR A 118 3.07 6.08 -1.84
C TYR A 118 2.87 6.07 -3.35
N SER A 119 3.52 7.01 -4.04
CA SER A 119 3.61 7.03 -5.49
C SER A 119 5.01 7.39 -5.96
N ALA A 120 5.41 6.88 -7.12
CA ALA A 120 6.69 7.21 -7.74
C ALA A 120 6.65 7.10 -9.25
N HIS A 121 7.37 7.99 -9.93
CA HIS A 121 7.69 7.92 -11.36
C HIS A 121 9.19 7.67 -11.52
N TYR A 122 9.53 6.57 -12.16
CA TYR A 122 10.90 6.13 -12.36
C TYR A 122 11.23 6.10 -13.85
N ASP A 123 12.31 6.79 -14.23
CA ASP A 123 12.87 6.71 -15.57
C ASP A 123 13.88 5.56 -15.62
N LEU A 124 13.49 4.48 -16.29
CA LEU A 124 14.30 3.27 -16.45
C LEU A 124 15.51 3.50 -17.37
N ARG A 125 15.48 4.53 -18.23
CA ARG A 125 16.61 4.87 -19.12
C ARG A 125 17.74 5.49 -18.33
N THR A 126 17.44 6.49 -17.50
CA THR A 126 18.42 7.19 -16.66
C THR A 126 18.67 6.48 -15.33
N LYS A 127 17.82 5.50 -14.98
CA LYS A 127 17.79 4.78 -13.71
C LYS A 127 17.57 5.72 -12.51
N GLN A 128 16.83 6.80 -12.72
CA GLN A 128 16.58 7.81 -11.71
C GLN A 128 15.08 7.90 -11.36
N VAL A 129 14.81 8.15 -10.09
CA VAL A 129 13.48 8.52 -9.63
C VAL A 129 13.24 9.98 -10.04
N VAL A 130 12.32 10.19 -10.97
CA VAL A 130 11.96 11.53 -11.46
C VAL A 130 11.11 12.24 -10.42
N ASN A 131 10.17 11.52 -9.82
CA ASN A 131 9.39 11.99 -8.69
C ASN A 131 8.98 10.83 -7.78
N HIS A 132 8.78 11.12 -6.51
CA HIS A 132 8.05 10.25 -5.60
C HIS A 132 7.37 11.06 -4.51
N SER A 133 6.28 10.53 -3.99
CA SER A 133 5.51 11.18 -2.95
C SER A 133 5.03 10.18 -1.91
N PHE A 134 5.16 10.58 -0.66
CA PHE A 134 4.61 9.88 0.49
C PHE A 134 3.47 10.74 1.02
N THR A 135 2.33 10.12 1.30
CA THR A 135 1.25 10.77 2.04
C THR A 135 0.84 9.92 3.22
N PHE A 136 1.02 10.49 4.40
CA PHE A 136 0.60 9.91 5.67
C PHE A 136 -0.72 10.58 6.08
N TYR A 137 -1.70 9.75 6.41
CA TYR A 137 -2.98 10.19 6.96
C TYR A 137 -3.15 9.58 8.34
N ARG A 138 -3.40 10.45 9.32
CA ARG A 138 -3.75 10.05 10.68
C ARG A 138 -5.11 10.63 11.05
N ASN A 139 -6.06 9.76 11.26
CA ASN A 139 -7.41 10.10 11.69
C ASN A 139 -7.52 9.91 13.21
N LEU A 140 -7.87 10.95 13.96
CA LEU A 140 -8.20 10.90 15.38
C LEU A 140 -9.64 11.34 15.61
N HIS A 141 -10.10 11.17 16.85
CA HIS A 141 -11.49 11.48 17.23
C HIS A 141 -11.84 12.94 16.94
N CYS A 142 -11.00 13.87 17.36
CA CYS A 142 -11.27 15.31 17.25
C CYS A 142 -10.46 16.02 16.16
N TRP A 143 -9.43 15.39 15.61
CA TRP A 143 -8.57 16.01 14.60
C TRP A 143 -8.13 15.02 13.53
N GLU A 144 -7.76 15.54 12.37
CA GLU A 144 -7.13 14.80 11.29
C GLU A 144 -5.83 15.49 10.90
N ALA A 145 -4.80 14.68 10.63
CA ALA A 145 -3.57 15.18 10.05
C ALA A 145 -3.27 14.48 8.73
N ARG A 146 -2.77 15.29 7.79
CA ARG A 146 -2.25 14.85 6.51
C ARG A 146 -0.86 15.44 6.33
N LEU A 147 0.12 14.57 6.17
CA LEU A 147 1.48 14.94 5.78
C LEU A 147 1.74 14.41 4.38
N THR A 148 1.97 15.29 3.42
CA THR A 148 2.47 14.94 2.10
C THR A 148 3.93 15.34 1.99
N TRP A 149 4.81 14.38 1.82
CA TRP A 149 6.26 14.60 1.67
C TRP A 149 6.71 14.16 0.28
N ARG A 150 7.44 15.04 -0.40
CA ARG A 150 8.00 14.84 -1.74
C ARG A 150 9.50 15.11 -1.71
N PRO A 151 10.33 14.07 -1.56
CA PRO A 151 11.78 14.24 -1.50
C PRO A 151 12.40 14.66 -2.85
N SER A 152 11.78 14.31 -3.97
CA SER A 152 12.25 14.59 -5.33
C SER A 152 11.13 15.06 -6.26
N GLY A 153 11.50 15.75 -7.35
CA GLY A 153 10.60 16.29 -8.36
C GLY A 153 10.80 17.79 -8.64
N ILE A 154 9.94 18.35 -9.48
CA ILE A 154 9.91 19.78 -9.83
C ILE A 154 9.51 20.56 -8.56
N GLY A 155 10.50 21.06 -7.82
CA GLY A 155 10.33 21.70 -6.50
C GLY A 155 11.27 21.20 -5.40
N GLY A 156 12.03 20.12 -5.65
CA GLY A 156 12.97 19.55 -4.69
C GLY A 156 12.31 18.91 -3.47
N ASN A 157 13.06 18.79 -2.37
CA ASN A 157 12.55 18.26 -1.10
C ASN A 157 11.51 19.23 -0.51
N SER A 158 10.24 18.85 -0.59
CA SER A 158 9.11 19.64 -0.10
C SER A 158 8.21 18.78 0.78
N TYR A 159 7.59 19.41 1.77
CA TYR A 159 6.58 18.76 2.60
C TYR A 159 5.41 19.70 2.84
N TYR A 160 4.25 19.10 3.05
CA TYR A 160 3.00 19.78 3.34
C TYR A 160 2.28 19.06 4.47
N LEU A 161 2.27 19.68 5.64
CA LEU A 161 1.52 19.23 6.81
C LEU A 161 0.24 20.07 6.93
N ARG A 162 -0.89 19.38 7.05
CA ARG A 162 -2.18 20.00 7.35
C ARG A 162 -2.82 19.27 8.51
N ILE A 163 -3.21 20.02 9.53
CA ILE A 163 -3.96 19.53 10.69
C ILE A 163 -5.28 20.29 10.75
N ASN A 164 -6.39 19.56 10.79
CA ASN A 164 -7.73 20.14 10.93
C ASN A 164 -8.42 19.55 12.17
N VAL A 165 -9.19 20.38 12.88
CA VAL A 165 -10.12 19.93 13.93
C VAL A 165 -11.46 19.59 13.28
N LYS A 166 -12.05 18.44 13.66
CA LYS A 166 -13.31 17.93 13.08
C LYS A 166 -14.57 18.55 13.69
N ALA A 167 -14.47 19.06 14.92
CA ALA A 167 -15.60 19.63 15.64
C ALA A 167 -16.16 20.86 14.90
N PRO A 168 -17.48 20.95 14.64
CA PRO A 168 -18.08 22.08 13.93
C PRO A 168 -17.86 23.41 14.64
N GLN A 169 -17.80 23.41 15.98
CA GLN A 169 -17.61 24.60 16.80
C GLN A 169 -16.16 25.13 16.88
N LEU A 170 -15.16 24.43 16.33
CA LEU A 170 -13.73 24.79 16.44
C LEU A 170 -12.99 24.75 15.09
N ARG A 171 -13.70 25.07 13.99
CA ARG A 171 -13.14 25.08 12.63
C ARG A 171 -12.02 26.11 12.41
N ASP A 172 -11.88 27.09 13.31
CA ASP A 172 -10.86 28.15 13.23
C ASP A 172 -9.43 27.66 13.54
N LEU A 173 -9.26 26.52 14.19
CA LEU A 173 -7.92 25.93 14.41
C LEU A 173 -7.52 25.05 13.21
N LYS A 174 -7.14 25.73 12.13
CA LYS A 174 -6.52 25.11 10.96
C LYS A 174 -5.02 25.43 10.94
N TYR A 175 -4.18 24.41 11.11
CA TYR A 175 -2.73 24.58 11.00
C TYR A 175 -2.24 23.98 9.69
N GLU A 176 -1.68 24.83 8.82
CA GLU A 176 -1.02 24.40 7.59
C GLU A 176 0.45 24.84 7.63
N GLN A 177 1.35 23.88 7.48
CA GLN A 177 2.78 24.12 7.36
C GLN A 177 3.28 23.57 6.03
N ARG A 178 3.96 24.41 5.25
CA ARG A 178 4.64 23.99 4.03
C ARG A 178 6.13 24.26 4.20
N GLY A 179 6.96 23.31 3.81
CA GLY A 179 8.41 23.51 3.73
C GLY A 179 8.95 23.06 2.38
N GLY A 180 10.04 23.69 1.96
CA GLY A 180 10.71 23.51 0.67
C GLY A 180 11.43 24.79 0.26
N ARG A 181 12.20 24.76 -0.85
CA ARG A 181 13.03 25.90 -1.32
C ARG A 181 12.25 27.19 -1.61
N SER A 182 10.91 27.17 -1.59
CA SER A 182 10.04 28.34 -1.73
C SER A 182 8.86 28.25 -0.76
N SER A 183 9.11 28.32 0.55
CA SER A 183 8.05 28.53 1.54
C SER A 183 7.81 30.03 1.73
N VAL A 184 6.88 30.61 0.95
CA VAL A 184 6.29 31.92 1.30
C VAL A 184 5.13 31.62 2.24
N LEU A 185 5.31 31.97 3.51
CA LEU A 185 4.25 31.97 4.52
C LEU A 185 3.21 33.02 4.09
N ARG A 186 1.97 32.61 3.85
CA ARG A 186 0.82 33.51 3.89
C ARG A 186 0.06 33.20 5.16
N PHE A 187 0.15 34.10 6.13
CA PHE A 187 -0.73 34.19 7.28
C PHE A 187 -2.09 34.73 6.83
#